data_AF-A0A955NR91-F1
#
_entry.id   AF-A0A955NR91-F1
#
_cell.length_a   1.000
_cell.length_b   1.000
_cell.length_c   1.000
_cell.angle_alpha   90.00
_cell.angle_beta   90.00
_cell.angle_gamma   90.00
#
_symmetry.space_group_name_H-M   'P 1'
#
loop_
_entity.id
_entity.type
_entity.pdbx_description
1 polymer ?
#
loop_
_entity_poly.entity_id
_entity_poly.type
_entity_poly.pdbx_seq_one_letter_code
_entity_poly.pdbx_strand_id
1 'polypeptide(L)' 'MGESSIHEFARNGSGTDTGLTEDFDGNPRPIGTYDMGAFEYPVLRSDLNGDGAVNEWDLIVFSQDWKKASGS' A
#
# COMPACT_ATOMS: atom_id res chain seq x y z
N MET A 1 1.74 41.79 -3.35
CA MET A 1 2.16 41.10 -2.11
C MET A 1 1.45 39.76 -2.15
N GLY A 2 2.18 38.72 -2.54
CA GLY A 2 1.61 37.40 -2.79
C GLY A 2 1.46 36.64 -1.49
N GLU A 3 0.26 36.15 -1.20
CA GLU A 3 0.03 35.32 -0.03
C GLU A 3 0.66 33.94 -0.29
N SER A 4 1.63 33.59 0.55
CA SER A 4 2.30 32.30 0.51
C SER A 4 1.29 31.20 0.84
N SER A 5 1.08 30.30 -0.12
CA SER A 5 0.31 29.07 0.02
C SER A 5 0.89 28.19 1.13
N ILE A 6 0.42 28.36 2.36
CA ILE A 6 0.79 27.53 3.52
C ILE A 6 -0.07 26.25 3.65
N HIS A 7 -0.86 25.90 2.63
CA HIS A 7 -1.86 24.83 2.72
C HIS A 7 -1.56 23.58 1.87
N GLU A 8 -0.40 23.50 1.21
CA GLU A 8 -0.10 22.43 0.24
C GLU A 8 0.84 21.34 0.77
N PHE A 9 1.35 21.44 1.99
CA PHE A 9 2.29 20.43 2.53
C PHE A 9 1.65 19.26 3.28
N ALA A 10 0.33 19.25 3.51
CA ALA A 10 -0.36 18.21 4.29
C ALA A 10 -1.51 17.51 3.56
N ARG A 11 -1.75 17.80 2.27
CA ARG A 11 -2.90 17.23 1.54
C ARG A 11 -2.65 15.87 0.91
N ASN A 12 -1.39 15.43 0.79
CA ASN A 12 -1.04 14.13 0.21
C ASN A 12 -0.47 13.15 1.24
N GLY A 13 -0.46 13.53 2.53
CA GLY A 13 0.04 12.70 3.62
C GLY A 13 1.50 12.27 3.49
N SER A 14 2.24 12.71 2.47
CA SER A 14 3.55 12.14 2.12
C SER A 14 4.56 12.34 3.24
N GLY A 15 4.78 11.25 3.97
CA GLY A 15 5.80 11.06 4.97
C GLY A 15 7.19 11.05 4.36
N THR A 16 8.10 11.68 5.08
CA THR A 16 9.53 11.45 4.90
C THR A 16 9.89 10.13 5.58
N ASP A 17 10.71 9.30 4.94
CA ASP A 17 11.24 8.08 5.55
C ASP A 17 11.97 8.43 6.86
N THR A 18 11.36 8.06 7.99
CA THR A 18 11.87 8.33 9.33
C THR A 18 12.95 7.34 9.78
N GLY A 19 13.26 6.32 8.96
CA GLY A 19 14.13 5.20 9.35
C GLY A 19 13.45 4.22 10.32
N LEU A 20 12.17 4.43 10.64
CA LEU A 20 11.34 3.45 11.33
C LEU A 20 10.99 2.35 10.32
N THR A 21 11.42 1.12 10.61
CA THR A 21 11.16 -0.04 9.76
C THR A 21 9.81 -0.70 10.02
N GLU A 22 9.11 -0.30 11.08
CA GLU A 22 7.86 -0.91 11.55
C GLU A 22 6.79 0.15 11.87
N ASP A 23 5.52 -0.20 11.72
CA ASP A 23 4.36 0.62 12.11
C ASP A 23 4.02 0.49 13.62
N PHE A 24 2.88 1.03 14.05
CA PHE A 24 2.46 0.95 15.46
C PHE A 24 2.10 -0.49 15.90
N ASP A 25 1.69 -1.34 14.95
CA ASP A 25 1.28 -2.72 15.18
C ASP A 25 2.44 -3.72 14.94
N GLY A 26 3.63 -3.23 14.57
CA GLY A 26 4.83 -4.03 14.32
C GLY A 26 4.96 -4.56 12.89
N ASN A 27 4.15 -4.09 11.93
CA ASN A 27 4.28 -4.51 10.53
C ASN A 27 5.39 -3.75 9.83
N PRO A 28 6.14 -4.39 8.90
CA PRO A 28 7.15 -3.69 8.12
C PRO A 28 6.57 -2.52 7.33
N ARG A 29 7.18 -1.33 7.45
CA ARG A 29 6.81 -0.17 6.63
C ARG A 29 7.34 -0.31 5.20
N PRO A 30 6.59 0.12 4.17
CA PRO A 30 7.12 0.23 2.82
C PRO A 30 8.33 1.19 2.77
N ILE A 31 9.39 0.78 2.08
CA ILE A 31 10.59 1.62 1.89
C ILE A 31 10.27 2.69 0.83
N GLY A 32 10.31 3.98 1.19
CA GLY A 32 10.14 5.08 0.25
C GLY A 32 9.32 6.25 0.79
N THR A 33 8.59 6.92 -0.11
CA THR A 33 7.60 7.96 0.24
C THR A 33 6.27 7.30 0.56
N TYR A 34 5.74 7.57 1.74
CA TYR A 34 4.69 6.76 2.32
C TYR A 34 3.79 7.67 3.18
N ASP A 35 2.47 7.48 3.22
CA ASP A 35 1.55 8.41 3.89
C ASP A 35 1.65 8.31 5.43
N MET A 36 2.08 9.39 6.09
CA MET A 36 2.14 9.50 7.55
C MET A 36 0.73 9.50 8.14
N GLY A 37 0.33 8.33 8.64
CA GLY A 37 -0.95 8.14 9.35
C GLY A 37 -1.95 7.30 8.56
N ALA A 38 -1.63 6.89 7.33
CA ALA A 38 -2.30 5.78 6.68
C ALA A 38 -1.68 4.45 7.14
N PHE A 39 -2.51 3.42 7.28
CA PHE A 39 -2.02 2.05 7.42
C PHE A 39 -1.56 1.58 6.05
N GLU A 40 -0.26 1.47 5.86
CA GLU A 40 0.32 1.07 4.59
C GLU A 40 0.51 -0.44 4.60
N TYR A 41 -0.46 -1.15 4.04
CA TYR A 41 -0.36 -2.58 3.90
C TYR A 41 0.89 -2.90 3.07
N PRO A 42 1.80 -3.76 3.56
CA PRO A 42 2.93 -4.20 2.76
C PRO A 42 2.36 -4.81 1.48
N VAL A 43 2.82 -4.34 0.32
CA VAL A 43 2.43 -4.94 -0.97
C VAL A 43 3.06 -6.33 -1.02
N LEU A 44 2.31 -7.35 -0.60
CA LEU A 44 2.72 -8.72 -0.71
C LEU A 44 2.62 -9.10 -2.18
N ARG A 45 3.73 -9.58 -2.77
CA ARG A 45 3.79 -9.90 -4.21
C ARG A 45 2.67 -10.84 -4.69
N SER A 46 2.08 -11.62 -3.79
CA SER A 46 1.03 -12.60 -4.06
C SER A 46 -0.32 -12.26 -3.42
N ASP A 47 -0.49 -11.06 -2.85
CA ASP A 47 -1.79 -10.52 -2.43
C ASP A 47 -2.48 -9.96 -3.68
N LEU A 48 -3.25 -10.83 -4.33
CA LEU A 48 -3.89 -10.55 -5.61
C LEU A 48 -5.23 -9.83 -5.42
N ASN A 49 -5.83 -9.90 -4.22
CA ASN A 49 -7.09 -9.22 -3.92
C ASN A 49 -6.91 -7.87 -3.18
N GLY A 50 -5.70 -7.56 -2.71
CA GLY A 50 -5.34 -6.32 -2.02
C GLY A 50 -5.81 -6.24 -0.57
N ASP A 51 -6.03 -7.38 0.11
CA ASP A 51 -6.54 -7.42 1.48
C ASP A 51 -5.46 -7.39 2.58
N GLY A 52 -4.18 -7.36 2.18
CA GLY A 52 -3.03 -7.31 3.07
C GLY A 52 -2.58 -8.68 3.57
N ALA A 53 -3.14 -9.78 3.07
CA ALA A 53 -2.73 -11.14 3.39
C ALA A 53 -2.53 -12.00 2.13
N VAL A 54 -1.75 -13.07 2.24
CA VAL A 54 -1.68 -14.13 1.22
C VAL A 54 -2.46 -15.33 1.74
N ASN A 55 -3.65 -15.56 1.20
CA ASN A 55 -4.60 -16.56 1.70
C ASN A 55 -5.43 -17.21 0.56
N GLU A 56 -6.51 -17.92 0.92
CA GLU A 56 -7.38 -18.64 -0.02
C GLU A 56 -8.03 -17.73 -1.07
N TRP A 57 -8.29 -16.45 -0.73
CA TRP A 57 -8.92 -15.49 -1.62
C TRP A 57 -8.01 -15.10 -2.79
N ASP A 58 -6.70 -15.04 -2.59
CA ASP A 58 -5.75 -14.79 -3.68
C ASP A 58 -5.74 -15.93 -4.70
N LEU A 59 -5.84 -17.17 -4.22
CA LEU A 59 -5.91 -18.34 -5.08
C LEU A 59 -7.17 -18.33 -5.95
N ILE A 60 -8.29 -17.79 -5.43
CA ILE A 60 -9.53 -17.61 -6.20
C ILE A 60 -9.32 -16.58 -7.30
N VAL A 61 -8.71 -15.43 -7.00
CA VAL A 61 -8.40 -14.40 -8.01
C VAL A 61 -7.51 -14.98 -9.10
N PHE A 62 -6.43 -15.67 -8.70
CA PHE A 62 -5.54 -16.37 -9.63
C PHE A 62 -6.31 -17.36 -10.53
N SER A 63 -7.17 -18.20 -9.95
CA SER A 63 -7.94 -19.19 -10.70
C SER A 63 -8.87 -18.55 -11.74
N GLN A 64 -9.52 -17.45 -11.38
CA GLN A 64 -10.39 -16.71 -12.29
C GLN A 64 -9.61 -16.09 -13.44
N ASP A 65 -8.49 -15.46 -13.15
CA ASP A 65 -7.65 -14.83 -14.17
C ASP A 65 -6.97 -15.86 -15.06
N TRP A 66 -6.58 -17.01 -14.49
CA TRP A 66 -6.08 -18.15 -15.25
C TRP A 66 -7.12 -18.63 -16.26
N LYS A 67 -8.40 -18.83 -15.86
CA LYS A 67 -9.47 -19.24 -16.77
C LYS A 67 -9.68 -18.24 -17.92
N LYS A 68 -9.68 -16.95 -17.60
CA LYS A 68 -9.77 -15.88 -18.62
C LYS A 68 -8.59 -15.95 -19.59
N ALA A 69 -7.37 -16.17 -19.09
CA ALA A 69 -6.16 -16.21 -19.90
C ALA A 69 -6.01 -17.51 -20.70
N SER A 70 -6.43 -18.65 -20.15
CA SER A 70 -6.29 -19.98 -20.77
C SER A 70 -7.41 -20.31 -21.75
N GLY A 71 -8.47 -19.49 -21.81
CA GLY A 71 -9.63 -19.72 -22.67
C GLY A 71 -10.34 -21.04 -22.37
N SER A 72 -10.29 -21.51 -21.12
CA SER A 72 -10.81 -22.80 -20.66
C SER A 72 -12.06 -22.66 -19.81
#